data_AF-A0A5P0YLZ8-F1
#
_entry.id   AF-A0A5P0YLZ8-F1
#
_cell.length_a   1.000
_cell.length_b   1.000
_cell.length_c   1.000
_cell.angle_alpha   90.00
_cell.angle_beta   90.00
_cell.angle_gamma   90.00
#
_symmetry.space_group_name_H-M   'P 1'
#
loop_
_entity.id
_entity.type
_entity.pdbx_description
1 polymer ?
#
loop_
_entity_poly.entity_id
_entity_poly.type
_entity_poly.pdbx_seq_one_letter_code
_entity_poly.pdbx_strand_id
1 'polypeptide(L)'
;MGGAGGPHVLTLRLLPEEELNGDPAQCVELAVTRRGGDTITVTSLRLTPSDLVRLRTEADLALDEIRAEVLRAEATWCQVIGRWFEEGRAAVDSFTPDVALLTRVLEGLRASL
;
A
#
# COMPACT_ATOMS: atom_id res chain seq x y z
N MET A 1 -6.31 5.13 -19.94
CA MET A 1 -4.85 5.01 -20.14
C MET A 1 -4.23 4.35 -18.90
N GLY A 2 -4.42 3.03 -18.76
CA GLY A 2 -3.87 2.25 -17.65
C GLY A 2 -2.87 1.25 -18.22
N GLY A 3 -1.60 1.65 -18.30
CA GLY A 3 -0.53 0.71 -18.61
C GLY A 3 -0.27 -0.11 -17.37
N ALA A 4 -0.80 -1.34 -17.34
CA ALA A 4 -0.40 -2.34 -16.36
C ALA A 4 1.09 -2.62 -16.58
N GLY A 5 1.95 -1.96 -15.81
CA GLY A 5 3.37 -2.27 -15.74
C GLY A 5 3.50 -3.72 -15.30
N GLY A 6 4.02 -4.57 -16.19
CA GLY A 6 4.35 -5.94 -15.82
C GLY A 6 5.34 -5.96 -14.65
N PRO A 7 5.41 -7.07 -13.89
CA PRO A 7 6.27 -7.17 -12.72
C PRO A 7 7.71 -6.80 -13.11
N HIS A 8 8.31 -5.91 -12.32
CA HIS A 8 9.75 -5.65 -12.40
C HIS A 8 10.49 -6.88 -11.88
N VAL A 9 11.27 -7.54 -12.73
CA VAL A 9 12.12 -8.65 -12.28
C VAL A 9 13.49 -8.07 -11.97
N LEU A 10 13.90 -8.25 -10.71
CA LEU A 10 15.23 -7.94 -10.21
C LEU A 10 16.07 -9.22 -10.25
N THR A 11 17.23 -9.16 -10.90
CA THR A 11 18.19 -10.26 -10.92
C THR A 11 19.53 -9.77 -10.38
N LEU A 12 20.11 -10.56 -9.48
CA LEU A 12 21.42 -10.33 -8.90
C LEU A 12 22.35 -11.46 -9.33
N ARG A 13 23.53 -11.14 -9.85
CA ARG A 13 24.56 -12.13 -10.16
C ARG A 13 25.94 -11.66 -9.73
N LEU A 14 26.81 -12.62 -9.44
CA LEU A 14 28.25 -12.38 -9.34
C LEU A 14 28.85 -12.42 -10.74
N LEU A 15 29.69 -11.44 -11.04
CA LEU A 15 30.43 -11.35 -12.29
C LEU A 15 31.64 -12.30 -12.24
N PRO A 16 31.86 -13.11 -13.29
CA PRO A 16 33.07 -13.92 -13.41
C PRO A 16 34.28 -13.03 -13.72
N GLU A 17 35.50 -13.54 -13.46
CA GLU A 17 36.74 -12.76 -13.49
C GLU A 17 36.98 -12.06 -14.84
N GLU A 18 36.57 -12.70 -15.93
CA GLU A 18 36.69 -12.18 -17.30
C GLU A 18 35.84 -10.93 -17.55
N GLU A 19 34.75 -10.74 -16.80
CA GLU A 19 33.81 -9.63 -16.96
C GLU A 19 34.12 -8.42 -16.05
N LEU A 20 35.06 -8.57 -15.10
CA LEU A 20 35.39 -7.56 -14.08
C LEU A 20 36.15 -6.35 -14.64
N ASN A 21 36.66 -6.40 -15.87
CA ASN A 21 37.41 -5.31 -16.52
C ASN A 21 38.53 -4.71 -15.64
N GLY A 22 39.14 -5.54 -14.77
CA GLY A 22 40.23 -5.13 -13.88
C GLY A 22 39.81 -4.48 -12.55
N ASP A 23 38.50 -4.33 -12.27
CA ASP A 23 38.01 -3.88 -10.96
C ASP A 23 37.35 -5.05 -10.20
N PRO A 24 38.12 -5.77 -9.36
CA PRO A 24 37.59 -6.90 -8.58
C PRO A 24 36.60 -6.47 -7.50
N ALA A 25 36.53 -5.18 -7.16
CA ALA A 25 35.60 -4.70 -6.16
C ALA A 25 34.16 -4.66 -6.70
N GLN A 26 33.97 -4.42 -8.00
CA GLN A 26 32.65 -4.35 -8.65
C GLN A 26 32.17 -5.72 -9.17
N CYS A 27 32.25 -6.73 -8.32
CA CYS A 27 31.95 -8.12 -8.71
C CYS A 27 30.46 -8.49 -8.70
N VAL A 28 29.57 -7.55 -8.39
CA VAL A 28 28.12 -7.80 -8.37
C VAL A 28 27.46 -7.02 -9.50
N GLU A 29 26.59 -7.68 -10.25
CA GLU A 29 25.67 -7.01 -11.17
C GLU A 29 24.23 -7.15 -10.69
N LEU A 30 23.57 -6.01 -10.53
CA LEU A 30 22.13 -5.90 -10.32
C LEU A 30 21.48 -5.48 -11.63
N ALA A 31 20.54 -6.26 -12.15
CA ALA A 31 19.76 -5.90 -13.32
C ALA A 31 18.28 -5.77 -12.98
N VAL A 32 17.68 -4.66 -13.42
CA VAL A 32 16.26 -4.38 -13.28
C VAL A 32 15.63 -4.47 -14.66
N THR A 33 14.72 -5.41 -14.82
CA THR A 33 13.92 -5.51 -16.03
C THR A 33 12.63 -4.74 -15.85
N ARG A 34 12.31 -3.90 -16.83
CA ARG A 34 11.05 -3.17 -16.90
C ARG A 34 10.38 -3.50 -18.23
N ARG A 35 9.19 -4.09 -18.14
CA ARG A 35 8.33 -4.36 -19.28
C ARG A 35 7.37 -3.20 -19.48
N GLY A 36 7.47 -2.53 -20.63
CA GLY A 36 6.59 -1.45 -21.04
C GLY A 36 6.01 -1.74 -22.42
N GLY A 37 4.70 -2.03 -22.48
CA GLY A 37 4.05 -2.48 -23.73
C GLY A 37 4.76 -3.72 -24.31
N ASP A 38 5.21 -3.62 -25.56
CA ASP A 38 5.97 -4.66 -26.28
C ASP A 38 7.50 -4.59 -26.07
N THR A 39 7.99 -3.64 -25.28
CA THR A 39 9.44 -3.45 -25.06
C THR A 39 9.88 -3.91 -23.67
N ILE A 40 11.02 -4.59 -23.62
CA ILE A 40 11.72 -4.95 -22.38
C ILE A 40 12.96 -4.06 -22.30
N THR A 41 13.03 -3.24 -21.26
CA THR A 41 14.22 -2.44 -20.93
C THR A 41 14.94 -3.10 -19.77
N VAL A 42 16.26 -3.27 -19.90
CA VAL A 42 17.12 -3.81 -18.84
C VAL A 42 18.09 -2.73 -18.42
N THR A 43 18.02 -2.34 -17.16
CA THR A 43 19.00 -1.43 -16.55
C THR A 43 19.90 -2.25 -15.65
N SER A 44 21.18 -2.36 -15.98
CA SER A 44 22.18 -3.03 -15.14
C SER A 44 23.07 -2.02 -14.41
N LEU A 45 23.45 -2.38 -13.20
CA LEU A 45 24.34 -1.62 -12.34
C LEU A 45 25.39 -2.56 -11.75
N ARG A 46 26.66 -2.19 -11.92
CA ARG A 46 27.79 -2.88 -11.27
C ARG A 46 28.02 -2.28 -9.89
N LEU A 47 28.14 -3.14 -8.89
CA LEU A 47 28.15 -2.77 -7.48
C LEU A 47 29.28 -3.51 -6.75
N THR A 48 29.77 -2.89 -5.68
CA THR A 48 30.61 -3.59 -4.72
C THR A 48 29.78 -4.38 -3.71
N PRO A 49 30.36 -5.40 -3.04
CA PRO A 49 29.70 -6.07 -1.92
C PRO A 49 29.29 -5.09 -0.81
N SER A 50 30.07 -4.04 -0.55
CA SER A 50 29.71 -2.98 0.39
C SER A 50 28.48 -2.18 -0.05
N ASP A 51 28.34 -1.90 -1.34
CA ASP A 51 27.16 -1.21 -1.86
C ASP A 51 25.89 -2.04 -1.69
N LEU A 52 25.97 -3.38 -1.84
CA LEU A 52 24.84 -4.26 -1.55
C LEU A 52 24.41 -4.22 -0.08
N VAL A 53 25.38 -4.22 0.84
CA VAL A 53 25.08 -4.12 2.27
C VAL A 53 24.43 -2.77 2.59
N ARG A 54 24.95 -1.69 1.98
CA ARG A 54 24.37 -0.35 2.14
C ARG A 54 22.96 -0.30 1.58
N LEU A 55 22.74 -0.79 0.36
CA LEU A 55 21.43 -0.83 -0.30
C LEU A 55 20.41 -1.63 0.53
N ARG A 56 20.81 -2.77 1.09
CA ARG A 56 19.94 -3.55 1.99
C ARG A 56 19.54 -2.72 3.21
N THR A 57 20.51 -2.07 3.85
CA THR A 57 20.26 -1.27 5.06
C THR A 57 19.33 -0.08 4.77
N GLU A 58 19.58 0.62 3.67
CA GLU A 58 18.73 1.73 3.21
C GLU A 58 17.31 1.25 2.85
N ALA A 59 17.19 0.08 2.20
CA ALA A 59 15.90 -0.51 1.85
C ALA A 59 15.12 -0.97 3.09
N ASP A 60 15.79 -1.59 4.07
CA ASP A 60 15.16 -2.03 5.32
C ASP A 60 14.61 -0.81 6.09
N LEU A 61 15.38 0.28 6.19
CA LEU A 61 14.93 1.54 6.79
C LEU A 61 13.72 2.13 6.06
N ALA A 62 13.78 2.23 4.73
CA ALA A 62 12.69 2.76 3.93
C ALA A 62 11.41 1.91 4.06
N LEU A 63 11.53 0.58 4.11
CA LEU A 63 10.40 -0.32 4.31
C LEU A 63 9.76 -0.15 5.69
N ASP A 64 10.57 0.05 6.73
CA ASP A 64 10.07 0.30 8.08
C ASP A 64 9.38 1.67 8.18
N GLU A 65 9.90 2.70 7.52
CA GLU A 65 9.23 4.01 7.41
C GLU A 65 7.87 3.91 6.70
N ILE A 66 7.83 3.20 5.57
CA ILE A 66 6.57 2.95 4.83
C ILE A 66 5.58 2.20 5.73
N ARG A 67 6.03 1.15 6.43
CA ARG A 67 5.17 0.38 7.34
C ARG A 67 4.62 1.27 8.46
N ALA A 68 5.46 2.12 9.05
CA ALA A 68 5.06 3.04 10.11
C ALA A 68 4.02 4.05 9.62
N GLU A 69 4.19 4.59 8.40
CA GLU A 69 3.20 5.49 7.80
C GLU A 69 1.89 4.78 7.50
N VAL A 70 1.93 3.56 6.94
CA VAL A 70 0.72 2.75 6.68
C VAL A 70 -0.06 2.51 7.97
N LEU A 71 0.61 2.12 9.05
CA LEU A 71 -0.03 1.91 10.35
C LEU A 71 -0.64 3.19 10.92
N ARG A 72 0.03 4.34 10.77
CA ARG A 72 -0.52 5.64 11.19
C ARG A 72 -1.75 6.04 10.37
N ALA A 73 -1.71 5.83 9.06
CA ALA A 73 -2.83 6.10 8.18
C ALA A 73 -4.02 5.20 8.52
N GLU A 74 -3.79 3.90 8.75
CA GLU A 74 -4.82 2.95 9.15
C GLU A 74 -5.45 3.32 10.50
N ALA A 75 -4.64 3.67 11.50
CA ALA A 75 -5.14 4.11 12.80
C ALA A 75 -6.03 5.37 12.68
N THR A 76 -5.59 6.34 11.87
CA THR A 76 -6.36 7.56 11.60
C THR A 76 -7.69 7.24 10.91
N TRP A 77 -7.66 6.36 9.91
CA TRP A 77 -8.86 5.90 9.20
C TRP A 77 -9.86 5.22 10.14
N CYS A 78 -9.39 4.30 10.98
CA CYS A 78 -10.21 3.61 11.97
C CYS A 78 -10.87 4.59 12.95
N GLN A 79 -10.14 5.62 13.40
CA GLN A 79 -10.71 6.67 14.26
C GLN A 79 -11.82 7.46 13.55
N VAL A 80 -11.59 7.87 12.29
CA VAL A 80 -12.57 8.61 11.49
C VAL A 80 -13.83 7.79 11.26
N ILE A 81 -13.68 6.51 10.88
CA ILE A 81 -14.82 5.60 10.70
C ILE A 81 -15.56 5.38 12.01
N GLY A 82 -14.84 5.15 13.12
CA GLY A 82 -15.45 4.94 14.44
C GLY A 82 -16.35 6.11 14.84
N ARG A 83 -15.81 7.33 14.72
CA ARG A 83 -16.59 8.55 14.98
C ARG A 83 -17.82 8.66 14.07
N TRP A 84 -17.66 8.39 12.78
CA TRP A 84 -18.78 8.45 11.84
C TRP A 84 -19.90 7.46 12.20
N PHE A 85 -19.55 6.25 12.66
CA PHE A 85 -20.55 5.29 13.16
C PHE A 85 -21.24 5.75 14.45
N GLU A 86 -20.50 6.35 15.38
CA GLU A 86 -21.07 6.89 16.62
C GLU A 86 -22.04 8.05 16.33
N GLU A 87 -21.63 8.99 15.49
CA GLU A 87 -22.48 10.09 15.02
C GLU A 87 -23.73 9.57 14.30
N GLY A 88 -23.57 8.56 13.43
CA GLY A 88 -24.68 7.92 12.74
C GLY A 88 -25.66 7.23 13.69
N ARG A 89 -25.16 6.51 14.70
CA ARG A 89 -26.02 5.91 15.75
C ARG A 89 -26.75 6.99 16.54
N ALA A 90 -26.06 8.03 16.99
CA ALA A 90 -26.68 9.12 17.73
C ALA A 90 -27.79 9.82 16.94
N ALA A 91 -27.59 10.01 15.63
CA ALA A 91 -28.62 10.55 14.76
C ALA A 91 -29.85 9.63 14.69
N VAL A 92 -29.68 8.32 14.48
CA VAL A 92 -30.79 7.35 14.47
C VAL A 92 -31.52 7.32 15.82
N ASP A 93 -30.79 7.28 16.92
CA ASP A 93 -31.35 7.27 18.27
C ASP A 93 -32.19 8.52 18.54
N SER A 94 -31.77 9.69 18.02
CA SER A 94 -32.52 10.94 18.16
C SER A 94 -33.87 10.94 17.43
N PHE A 95 -33.99 10.23 16.31
CA PHE A 95 -35.26 10.11 15.56
C PHE A 95 -36.16 8.97 16.05
N THR A 96 -35.64 8.07 16.89
CA THR A 96 -36.38 6.90 17.38
C THR A 96 -37.69 7.27 18.10
N PRO A 97 -37.74 8.31 18.96
CA PRO A 97 -38.99 8.74 19.60
C PRO A 97 -40.05 9.22 18.60
N ASP A 98 -39.64 9.98 17.58
CA ASP A 98 -40.55 10.52 16.57
C ASP A 98 -41.11 9.41 15.66
N VAL A 99 -40.26 8.45 15.29
CA VAL A 99 -40.68 7.25 14.53
C VAL A 99 -41.64 6.39 15.35
N ALA A 100 -41.40 6.23 16.66
CA ALA A 100 -42.29 5.49 17.55
C ALA A 100 -43.65 6.17 17.69
N LEU A 101 -43.67 7.50 17.82
CA LEU A 101 -44.91 8.28 17.85
C LEU A 101 -45.70 8.13 16.53
N LEU A 102 -45.03 8.30 15.40
CA LEU A 102 -45.66 8.16 14.07
C LEU A 102 -46.26 6.76 13.88
N THR A 103 -45.51 5.71 14.25
CA THR A 103 -46.00 4.32 14.19
C THR A 103 -47.28 4.17 14.99
N ARG A 104 -47.31 4.68 16.23
CA ARG A 104 -48.48 4.57 17.11
C ARG A 104 -49.69 5.35 16.59
N VAL A 105 -49.47 6.51 15.98
CA VAL A 105 -50.54 7.29 15.32
C VAL A 105 -51.12 6.50 14.15
N LEU A 106 -50.28 5.92 13.30
CA LEU A 106 -50.73 5.13 12.15
C LEU A 106 -51.49 3.87 12.57
N GLU A 107 -51.04 3.19 13.63
CA GLU A 107 -51.76 2.05 14.21
C GLU A 107 -53.13 2.45 14.75
N GLY A 108 -53.21 3.57 15.48
CA GLY A 108 -54.47 4.11 15.99
C GLY A 108 -55.46 4.44 14.86
N LEU A 109 -54.98 5.09 13.79
CA LEU A 109 -55.79 5.39 12.61
C LEU A 109 -56.29 4.12 11.92
N ARG A 110 -55.43 3.09 11.79
CA ARG A 110 -55.81 1.81 11.18
C ARG A 110 -56.86 1.05 12.00
N ALA A 111 -56.80 1.11 13.32
CA ALA A 111 -57.77 0.46 14.20
C ALA A 111 -59.14 1.17 14.25
N SER A 112 -59.20 2.43 13.79
CA SER A 112 -60.42 3.24 13.75
C SER A 112 -61.17 3.22 12.43
N LEU A 113 -60.63 2.53 11.41
CA LEU A 113 -61.24 2.25 10.11
C LEU A 113 -61.86 0.85 10.12
#